data_AF-A0A1I0VIG8-F1
#
_entry.id   AF-A0A1I0VIG8-F1
#
_cell.length_a   1.000
_cell.length_b   1.000
_cell.length_c   1.000
_cell.angle_alpha   90.00
_cell.angle_beta   90.00
_cell.angle_gamma   90.00
#
_symmetry.space_group_name_H-M   'P 1'
#
loop_
_entity.id
_entity.type
_entity.pdbx_description
1 polymer ?
#
loop_
_entity_poly.entity_id
_entity_poly.type
_entity_poly.pdbx_seq_one_letter_code
_entity_poly.pdbx_strand_id
1 'polypeptide(L)'
;MVAFTAIRPGRNRRFPLREYSKADKTMNYDSYIRQAYRDLQEPDYGFVREALDAGRYDDIRPGLTTVGFSVVDDTEPNTDVCRTLIVGKDDFQAAVKLSFAGPFAAVFRLQGTNEHLQRIISLLADRGMSVLTDDVLSQAYEISLLDLDEPPTVYNALFSTDPMPS
;
A
#
# COMPACT_ATOMS: atom_id res chain seq x y z
N MET A 1 6.49 40.91 41.31
CA MET A 1 7.62 39.97 41.46
C MET A 1 7.35 38.79 40.56
N VAL A 2 8.03 38.72 39.41
CA VAL A 2 7.77 37.77 38.32
C VAL A 2 8.73 36.60 38.47
N ALA A 3 8.21 35.39 38.69
CA ALA A 3 9.01 34.18 38.75
C ALA A 3 8.97 33.47 37.39
N PHE A 4 10.05 33.58 36.63
CA PHE A 4 10.33 32.75 35.47
C PHE A 4 10.75 31.36 35.95
N THR A 5 10.00 30.32 35.59
CA THR A 5 10.45 28.94 35.75
C THR A 5 10.93 28.41 34.41
N ALA A 6 12.25 28.28 34.28
CA ALA A 6 12.90 27.62 33.16
C ALA A 6 12.58 26.12 33.18
N ILE A 7 11.90 25.63 32.15
CA ILE A 7 11.77 24.19 31.89
C ILE A 7 12.82 23.80 30.85
N ARG A 8 13.64 22.81 31.25
CA ARG A 8 14.83 22.31 30.58
C ARG A 8 14.53 21.75 29.17
N PRO A 9 15.52 21.77 28.25
CA PRO A 9 15.37 21.16 26.93
C PRO A 9 15.18 19.65 27.08
N GLY A 10 14.05 19.16 26.59
CA GLY A 10 13.74 17.74 26.50
C GLY A 10 14.76 17.03 25.61
N ARG A 11 15.39 16.00 26.16
CA ARG A 11 16.37 15.14 25.51
C ARG A 11 15.88 14.67 24.13
N ASN A 12 16.70 14.93 23.11
CA ASN A 12 16.70 14.21 21.84
C ASN A 12 16.67 12.70 22.09
N ARG A 13 15.48 12.10 22.06
CA ARG A 13 15.34 10.65 21.87
C ARG A 13 15.53 10.41 20.38
N ARG A 14 16.77 10.13 19.98
CA ARG A 14 17.04 9.41 18.73
C ARG A 14 16.30 8.08 18.85
N PHE A 15 15.15 7.98 18.22
CA PHE A 15 14.47 6.71 18.05
C PHE A 15 15.30 5.89 17.06
N PRO A 16 15.73 4.67 17.43
CA PRO A 16 16.48 3.83 16.51
C PRO A 16 15.57 3.44 15.34
N LEU A 17 16.08 3.59 14.12
CA LEU A 17 15.53 3.07 12.84
C LEU A 17 15.55 1.54 12.79
N ARG A 18 15.15 0.86 13.88
CA ARG A 18 15.12 -0.60 13.94
C ARG A 18 13.70 -1.09 14.07
N GLU A 19 13.33 -1.84 13.05
CA GLU A 19 12.28 -2.85 13.02
C GLU A 19 10.88 -2.26 13.08
N TYR A 20 10.36 -1.88 11.89
CA TYR A 20 8.96 -2.21 11.60
C TYR A 20 8.78 -3.66 12.01
N SER A 21 8.00 -3.80 13.08
CA SER A 21 7.62 -5.03 13.74
C SER A 21 7.77 -6.23 12.82
N LYS A 22 8.58 -7.21 13.25
CA LYS A 22 8.62 -8.59 12.75
C LYS A 22 7.50 -8.83 11.75
N ALA A 23 7.86 -8.84 10.46
CA ALA A 23 7.00 -9.35 9.41
C ALA A 23 6.25 -10.55 9.96
N ASP A 24 4.93 -10.50 9.92
CA ASP A 24 4.12 -11.64 10.28
C ASP A 24 4.66 -12.80 9.45
N LYS A 25 5.26 -13.78 10.13
CA LYS A 25 6.38 -14.56 9.59
C LYS A 25 5.94 -15.61 8.54
N THR A 26 4.75 -15.44 7.99
CA THR A 26 4.12 -16.17 6.88
C THR A 26 2.91 -15.35 6.39
N MET A 27 3.07 -14.09 5.99
CA MET A 27 2.05 -13.45 5.13
C MET A 27 1.96 -14.25 3.84
N ASN A 28 0.99 -15.15 3.75
CA ASN A 28 0.85 -16.08 2.64
C ASN A 28 0.09 -15.41 1.48
N TYR A 29 0.72 -14.44 0.82
CA TYR A 29 0.19 -13.83 -0.40
C TYR A 29 -0.03 -14.86 -1.50
N ASP A 30 0.76 -15.93 -1.55
CA ASP A 30 0.63 -17.01 -2.55
C ASP A 30 -0.78 -17.63 -2.53
N SER A 31 -1.31 -17.93 -1.34
CA SER A 31 -2.66 -18.49 -1.23
C SER A 31 -3.75 -17.55 -1.78
N TYR A 32 -3.62 -16.24 -1.53
CA TYR A 32 -4.55 -15.23 -2.03
C TYR A 32 -4.44 -15.05 -3.55
N ILE A 33 -3.21 -14.98 -4.08
CA ILE A 33 -2.96 -14.87 -5.51
C ILE A 33 -3.55 -16.08 -6.23
N ARG A 34 -3.26 -17.30 -5.77
CA ARG A 34 -3.83 -18.53 -6.36
C ARG A 34 -5.34 -18.58 -6.27
N GLN A 35 -5.93 -18.11 -5.17
CA GLN A 35 -7.39 -18.05 -5.03
C GLN A 35 -8.01 -17.05 -6.00
N ALA A 36 -7.39 -15.88 -6.17
CA ALA A 36 -7.89 -14.82 -7.03
C ALA A 36 -7.81 -15.20 -8.51
N TYR A 37 -6.62 -15.63 -8.96
CA TYR A 37 -6.35 -15.91 -10.37
C TYR A 37 -6.77 -17.31 -10.82
N ARG A 38 -6.96 -18.26 -9.88
CA ARG A 38 -7.31 -19.67 -10.09
C ARG A 38 -6.24 -20.49 -10.81
N ASP A 39 -5.86 -20.09 -12.02
CA ASP A 39 -4.77 -20.67 -12.81
C ASP A 39 -3.69 -19.60 -13.04
N LEU A 40 -2.44 -19.86 -12.66
CA LEU A 40 -1.36 -18.88 -12.81
C LEU A 40 -0.76 -18.86 -14.23
N GLN A 41 -1.03 -19.87 -15.06
CA GLN A 41 -0.60 -19.90 -16.47
C GLN A 41 -1.65 -19.29 -17.40
N GLU A 42 -2.92 -19.33 -16.99
CA GLU A 42 -4.04 -18.67 -17.67
C GLU A 42 -4.87 -17.86 -16.65
N PRO A 43 -4.37 -16.69 -16.19
CA PRO A 43 -4.96 -15.98 -15.06
C PRO A 43 -6.39 -15.47 -15.31
N ASP A 44 -7.28 -15.75 -14.35
CA ASP A 44 -8.63 -15.22 -14.30
C ASP A 44 -8.64 -13.87 -13.56
N TYR A 45 -9.08 -12.80 -14.26
CA TYR A 45 -9.16 -11.45 -13.71
C TYR A 45 -10.58 -11.07 -13.22
N GLY A 46 -11.51 -12.03 -13.16
CA GLY A 46 -12.89 -11.80 -12.74
C GLY A 46 -13.02 -11.14 -11.36
N PHE A 47 -12.06 -11.42 -10.46
CA PHE A 47 -12.01 -10.82 -9.12
C PHE A 47 -11.86 -9.29 -9.14
N VAL A 48 -11.26 -8.72 -10.19
CA VAL A 48 -11.11 -7.25 -10.34
C VAL A 48 -12.49 -6.62 -10.52
N ARG A 49 -13.28 -7.15 -11.46
CA ARG A 49 -14.64 -6.67 -11.71
C ARG A 49 -15.52 -6.85 -10.48
N GLU A 50 -15.47 -8.02 -9.86
CA GLU A 50 -16.21 -8.31 -8.62
C GLU A 50 -15.87 -7.31 -7.50
N ALA A 51 -14.59 -6.97 -7.33
CA ALA A 51 -14.15 -6.02 -6.32
C ALA A 51 -14.63 -4.58 -6.61
N LEU A 52 -14.58 -4.15 -7.87
CA LEU A 52 -15.06 -2.83 -8.30
C LEU A 52 -16.58 -2.72 -8.13
N ASP A 53 -17.34 -3.72 -8.58
CA ASP A 53 -18.80 -3.76 -8.46
C ASP A 53 -19.25 -3.75 -6.99
N ALA A 54 -18.48 -4.39 -6.10
CA ALA A 54 -18.74 -4.42 -4.67
C ALA A 54 -18.31 -3.14 -3.92
N GLY A 55 -17.69 -2.17 -4.59
CA GLY A 55 -17.14 -0.97 -3.93
C GLY A 55 -16.02 -1.31 -2.94
N ARG A 56 -15.22 -2.35 -3.22
CA ARG A 56 -14.16 -2.79 -2.30
C ARG A 56 -13.19 -1.64 -2.05
N TYR A 57 -12.96 -1.37 -0.76
CA TYR A 57 -12.12 -0.29 -0.22
C TYR A 57 -12.68 1.15 -0.33
N ASP A 58 -13.97 1.33 -0.66
CA ASP A 58 -14.58 2.66 -0.69
C ASP A 58 -14.53 3.37 0.69
N ASP A 59 -14.42 2.61 1.78
CA ASP A 59 -14.33 3.11 3.16
C ASP A 59 -12.92 3.64 3.54
N ILE A 60 -11.89 3.31 2.77
CA ILE A 60 -10.51 3.80 3.00
C ILE A 60 -10.43 5.31 2.78
N ARG A 61 -11.07 5.81 1.71
CA ARG A 61 -11.03 7.22 1.32
C ARG A 61 -11.62 8.15 2.39
N PRO A 62 -12.81 7.89 2.97
CA PRO A 62 -13.32 8.62 4.13
C PRO A 62 -12.34 8.62 5.31
N GLY A 63 -11.65 7.51 5.54
CA GLY A 63 -10.63 7.41 6.59
C GLY A 63 -9.48 8.39 6.41
N LEU A 64 -8.87 8.38 5.22
CA LEU A 64 -7.75 9.24 4.85
C LEU A 64 -8.15 10.72 4.86
N THR A 65 -9.33 11.04 4.32
CA THR A 65 -9.85 12.42 4.29
C THR A 65 -10.13 12.97 5.69
N THR A 66 -10.65 12.14 6.60
CA THR A 66 -10.92 12.53 8.00
C THR A 66 -9.64 12.96 8.75
N VAL A 67 -8.48 12.38 8.42
CA VAL A 67 -7.19 12.77 9.02
C VAL A 67 -6.47 13.90 8.26
N GLY A 68 -7.17 14.50 7.29
CA GLY A 68 -6.77 15.72 6.58
C GLY A 68 -5.94 15.49 5.33
N PHE A 69 -6.00 14.31 4.71
CA PHE A 69 -5.44 14.11 3.36
C PHE A 69 -6.46 14.45 2.27
N SER A 70 -6.00 15.04 1.17
CA SER A 70 -6.72 14.97 -0.11
C SER A 70 -6.55 13.57 -0.70
N VAL A 71 -7.60 13.04 -1.34
CA VAL A 71 -7.58 11.69 -1.93
C VAL A 71 -8.27 11.72 -3.29
N VAL A 72 -7.53 11.31 -4.32
CA VAL A 72 -7.99 11.10 -5.69
C VAL A 72 -7.92 9.61 -5.99
N ASP A 73 -8.96 9.06 -6.60
CA ASP A 73 -8.93 7.69 -7.14
C ASP A 73 -8.34 7.78 -8.56
N ASP A 74 -7.29 7.00 -8.80
CA ASP A 74 -6.50 6.95 -10.03
C ASP A 74 -6.39 5.50 -10.52
N THR A 75 -7.39 4.67 -10.19
CA THR A 75 -7.44 3.27 -10.61
C THR A 75 -7.62 3.17 -12.12
N GLU A 76 -6.73 2.44 -12.81
CA GLU A 76 -6.84 2.11 -14.23
C GLU A 76 -7.34 0.67 -14.39
N PRO A 77 -8.64 0.42 -14.64
CA PRO A 77 -9.21 -0.92 -14.55
C PRO A 77 -8.66 -1.94 -15.56
N ASN A 78 -7.96 -1.47 -16.61
CA ASN A 78 -7.39 -2.34 -17.63
C ASN A 78 -6.03 -2.93 -17.22
N THR A 79 -5.28 -2.25 -16.36
CA THR A 79 -3.91 -2.66 -15.97
C THR A 79 -3.75 -2.84 -14.45
N ASP A 80 -4.62 -2.24 -13.64
CA ASP A 80 -4.62 -2.41 -12.20
C ASP A 80 -5.45 -3.63 -11.77
N VAL A 81 -4.84 -4.48 -10.97
CA VAL A 81 -5.52 -5.51 -10.16
C VAL A 81 -5.70 -5.05 -8.71
N CYS A 82 -5.74 -3.74 -8.53
CA CYS A 82 -5.90 -3.06 -7.26
C CYS A 82 -6.70 -1.77 -7.43
N ARG A 83 -7.04 -1.14 -6.30
CA ARG A 83 -7.45 0.27 -6.29
C ARG A 83 -6.23 1.15 -6.07
N THR A 84 -6.04 2.14 -6.92
CA THR A 84 -4.94 3.13 -6.82
C THR A 84 -5.50 4.45 -6.30
N LEU A 85 -4.99 4.92 -5.16
CA LEU A 85 -5.35 6.20 -4.55
C LEU A 85 -4.13 7.12 -4.51
N ILE A 86 -4.26 8.34 -5.04
CA ILE A 86 -3.28 9.40 -4.86
C ILE A 86 -3.67 10.22 -3.63
N VAL A 87 -2.79 10.21 -2.63
CA VAL A 87 -3.00 10.82 -1.31
C VAL A 87 -2.06 12.01 -1.15
N GLY A 88 -2.61 13.18 -0.83
CA GLY A 88 -1.84 14.42 -0.68
C GLY A 88 -2.11 15.15 0.64
N LYS A 89 -1.12 15.85 1.17
CA LYS A 89 -1.27 16.79 2.29
C LYS A 89 -0.12 17.77 2.33
N ASP A 90 -0.42 19.07 2.28
CA ASP A 90 0.59 20.12 2.16
C ASP A 90 1.54 19.81 0.99
N ASP A 91 2.85 19.72 1.23
CA ASP A 91 3.87 19.37 0.22
C ASP A 91 4.14 17.86 0.07
N PHE A 92 3.35 17.01 0.74
CA PHE A 92 3.48 15.55 0.69
C PHE A 92 2.50 14.92 -0.30
N GLN A 93 2.98 13.91 -1.03
CA GLN A 93 2.17 13.10 -1.93
C GLN A 93 2.63 11.63 -1.90
N ALA A 94 1.68 10.70 -1.94
CA ALA A 94 1.94 9.27 -2.03
C ALA A 94 0.88 8.56 -2.90
N ALA A 95 1.29 7.48 -3.56
CA ALA A 95 0.39 6.52 -4.17
C ALA A 95 0.13 5.37 -3.18
N VAL A 96 -1.13 5.08 -2.92
CA VAL A 96 -1.60 3.95 -2.11
C VAL A 96 -2.27 2.95 -3.03
N LYS A 97 -1.70 1.76 -3.17
CA LYS A 97 -2.27 0.66 -3.96
C LYS A 97 -2.90 -0.37 -3.01
N LEU A 98 -4.15 -0.76 -3.28
CA LEU A 98 -4.96 -1.65 -2.44
C LEU A 98 -5.40 -2.89 -3.24
N SER A 99 -4.78 -4.03 -2.99
CA SER A 99 -4.93 -5.24 -3.83
C SER A 99 -6.36 -5.78 -3.82
N PHE A 100 -6.89 -6.16 -4.99
CA PHE A 100 -8.15 -6.89 -5.06
C PHE A 100 -7.97 -8.40 -4.81
N ALA A 101 -6.76 -8.94 -5.00
CA ALA A 101 -6.45 -10.35 -4.76
C ALA A 101 -6.41 -10.72 -3.26
N GLY A 102 -6.22 -9.75 -2.36
CA GLY A 102 -6.15 -10.00 -0.92
C GLY A 102 -6.08 -8.72 -0.08
N PRO A 103 -5.99 -8.83 1.26
CA PRO A 103 -5.92 -7.68 2.17
C PRO A 103 -4.50 -7.09 2.19
N PHE A 104 -3.95 -6.77 1.02
CA PHE A 104 -2.60 -6.26 0.85
C PHE A 104 -2.61 -4.82 0.34
N ALA A 105 -1.67 -4.03 0.84
CA ALA A 105 -1.47 -2.66 0.39
C ALA A 105 0.01 -2.39 0.11
N ALA A 106 0.27 -1.44 -0.78
CA ALA A 106 1.59 -0.84 -0.99
C ALA A 106 1.46 0.67 -0.93
N VAL A 107 2.46 1.35 -0.37
CA VAL A 107 2.45 2.81 -0.24
C VAL A 107 3.76 3.37 -0.75
N PHE A 108 3.70 4.09 -1.87
CA PHE A 108 4.86 4.69 -2.53
C PHE A 108 4.85 6.19 -2.30
N ARG A 109 5.92 6.72 -1.72
CA ARG A 109 6.06 8.16 -1.53
C ARG A 109 6.47 8.81 -2.85
N LEU A 110 5.66 9.73 -3.35
CA LEU A 110 5.95 10.51 -4.54
C LEU A 110 6.68 11.82 -4.19
N GLN A 111 6.29 12.47 -3.08
CA GLN A 111 6.89 13.73 -2.62
C GLN A 111 6.79 13.89 -1.09
N GLY A 112 7.73 14.63 -0.49
CA GLY A 112 7.66 15.08 0.91
C GLY A 112 8.40 14.18 1.91
N THR A 113 8.05 14.32 3.20
CA THR A 113 8.72 13.62 4.32
C THR A 113 8.00 12.33 4.73
N ASN A 114 8.65 11.49 5.54
CA ASN A 114 8.14 10.18 5.93
C ASN A 114 7.04 10.20 7.02
N GLU A 115 6.78 11.33 7.66
CA GLU A 115 5.82 11.40 8.78
C GLU A 115 4.39 11.04 8.32
N HIS A 116 3.97 11.59 7.18
CA HIS A 116 2.67 11.30 6.60
C HIS A 116 2.54 9.87 6.09
N LEU A 117 3.63 9.31 5.57
CA LEU A 117 3.69 7.91 5.12
C LEU A 117 3.33 6.96 6.27
N GLN A 118 3.91 7.19 7.46
CA GLN A 118 3.62 6.35 8.63
C GLN A 118 2.17 6.43 9.08
N ARG A 119 1.58 7.63 9.00
CA ARG A 119 0.17 7.80 9.32
C ARG A 119 -0.74 7.05 8.36
N ILE A 120 -0.40 7.01 7.07
CA ILE A 120 -1.13 6.23 6.07
C ILE A 120 -1.01 4.74 6.38
N ILE A 121 0.20 4.25 6.63
CA ILE A 121 0.46 2.83 6.94
C ILE A 121 -0.34 2.40 8.18
N SER A 122 -0.31 3.19 9.27
CA SER A 122 -1.10 2.89 10.46
C SER A 122 -2.60 2.85 10.17
N LEU A 123 -3.11 3.80 9.38
CA LEU A 123 -4.53 3.85 9.02
C LEU A 123 -4.99 2.62 8.22
N LEU A 124 -4.14 2.12 7.33
CA LEU A 124 -4.38 0.91 6.53
C LEU A 124 -4.32 -0.34 7.42
N ALA A 125 -3.33 -0.44 8.30
CA ALA A 125 -3.21 -1.54 9.26
C ALA A 125 -4.41 -1.61 10.21
N ASP A 126 -4.90 -0.48 10.71
CA ASP A 126 -6.11 -0.39 11.55
C ASP A 126 -7.38 -0.89 10.83
N ARG A 127 -7.34 -0.96 9.49
CA ARG A 127 -8.42 -1.50 8.64
C ARG A 127 -8.15 -2.92 8.16
N GLY A 128 -7.19 -3.61 8.76
CA GLY A 128 -6.86 -5.00 8.46
C GLY A 128 -6.03 -5.19 7.19
N MET A 129 -5.44 -4.13 6.64
CA MET A 129 -4.55 -4.24 5.48
C MET A 129 -3.13 -4.57 5.91
N SER A 130 -2.52 -5.50 5.18
CA SER A 130 -1.11 -5.85 5.28
C SER A 130 -0.30 -4.96 4.33
N VAL A 131 0.41 -3.97 4.85
CA VAL A 131 1.28 -3.12 4.03
C VAL A 131 2.59 -3.87 3.73
N LEU A 132 2.84 -4.17 2.46
CA LEU A 132 4.00 -4.90 1.99
C LEU A 132 5.21 -3.97 1.80
N THR A 133 6.40 -4.47 2.08
CA THR A 133 7.67 -3.75 1.91
C THR A 133 8.24 -3.96 0.51
N ASP A 134 9.12 -3.06 0.06
CA ASP A 134 9.79 -3.16 -1.23
C ASP A 134 10.53 -4.50 -1.42
N ASP A 135 11.16 -5.02 -0.35
CA ASP A 135 11.84 -6.33 -0.36
C ASP A 135 10.89 -7.52 -0.63
N VAL A 136 9.58 -7.36 -0.34
CA VAL A 136 8.55 -8.37 -0.65
C VAL A 136 8.00 -8.13 -2.05
N LEU A 137 7.67 -6.88 -2.35
CA LEU A 137 7.10 -6.46 -3.63
C LEU A 137 8.01 -6.80 -4.83
N SER A 138 9.33 -6.70 -4.64
CA SER A 138 10.34 -7.00 -5.66
C SER A 138 10.67 -8.48 -5.83
N GLN A 139 10.08 -9.39 -5.03
CA GLN A 139 10.34 -10.81 -5.18
C GLN A 139 9.73 -11.32 -6.49
N ALA A 140 10.51 -12.10 -7.24
CA ALA A 140 10.01 -12.78 -8.43
C ALA A 140 8.83 -13.69 -8.06
N TYR A 141 7.82 -13.73 -8.92
CA TYR A 141 6.62 -14.53 -8.73
C TYR A 141 6.24 -15.25 -10.03
N GLU A 142 5.99 -16.56 -9.94
CA GLU A 142 5.69 -17.40 -11.10
C GLU A 142 4.22 -17.27 -11.51
N ILE A 143 3.95 -16.36 -12.45
CA ILE A 143 2.62 -16.11 -13.04
C ILE A 143 2.76 -15.62 -14.49
N SER A 144 1.84 -16.00 -15.36
CA SER A 144 1.79 -15.58 -16.76
C SER A 144 0.87 -14.36 -16.92
N LEU A 145 1.40 -13.17 -16.60
CA LEU A 145 0.68 -11.91 -16.82
C LEU A 145 0.90 -11.43 -18.26
N LEU A 146 -0.13 -10.82 -18.85
CA LEU A 146 -0.03 -10.20 -20.17
C LEU A 146 0.85 -8.94 -20.11
N ASP A 147 1.49 -8.64 -21.24
CA ASP A 147 2.17 -7.36 -21.50
C ASP A 147 3.30 -6.97 -20.53
N LEU A 148 4.00 -7.96 -19.96
CA LEU A 148 5.22 -7.74 -19.19
C LEU A 148 6.49 -7.98 -20.03
N ASP A 149 7.35 -6.97 -20.08
CA ASP A 149 8.69 -7.06 -20.68
C ASP A 149 9.71 -7.76 -19.75
N GLU A 150 9.42 -7.84 -18.45
CA GLU A 150 10.27 -8.39 -17.40
C GLU A 150 9.58 -9.54 -16.65
N PRO A 151 10.34 -10.44 -15.97
CA PRO A 151 9.75 -11.46 -15.12
C PRO A 151 8.83 -10.84 -14.05
N PRO A 152 7.59 -11.35 -13.90
CA PRO A 152 6.66 -10.80 -12.93
C PRO A 152 7.17 -10.90 -11.49
N THR A 153 6.76 -9.91 -10.70
CA THR A 153 7.03 -9.84 -9.27
C THR A 153 5.75 -9.97 -8.43
N VAL A 154 5.90 -10.09 -7.11
CA VAL A 154 4.77 -10.03 -6.18
C VAL A 154 3.99 -8.72 -6.34
N TYR A 155 4.67 -7.60 -6.63
CA TYR A 155 4.00 -6.35 -6.95
C TYR A 155 3.05 -6.52 -8.14
N ASN A 156 3.53 -7.17 -9.22
CA ASN A 156 2.71 -7.32 -10.43
C ASN A 156 1.48 -8.20 -10.20
N ALA A 157 1.65 -9.29 -9.46
CA ALA A 157 0.55 -10.19 -9.12
C ALA A 157 -0.50 -9.57 -8.17
N LEU A 158 -0.12 -8.57 -7.36
CA LEU A 158 -1.04 -8.00 -6.37
C LEU A 158 -1.60 -6.63 -6.75
N PHE A 159 -0.94 -5.88 -7.62
CA PHE A 159 -1.27 -4.48 -7.84
C PHE A 159 -1.43 -4.07 -9.30
N SER A 160 -0.43 -4.30 -10.16
CA SER A 160 -0.47 -3.75 -11.52
C SER A 160 0.57 -4.39 -12.43
N THR A 161 0.26 -4.51 -13.73
CA THR A 161 1.25 -4.91 -14.75
C THR A 161 2.26 -3.80 -15.06
N ASP A 162 2.03 -2.57 -14.60
CA ASP A 162 3.02 -1.50 -14.76
C ASP A 162 4.28 -1.75 -13.91
N PRO A 163 5.41 -1.08 -14.23
CA PRO A 163 6.58 -1.09 -13.37
C PRO A 163 6.25 -0.57 -11.95
N MET A 164 6.87 -1.17 -10.95
CA MET A 164 6.74 -0.68 -9.57
C MET A 164 7.27 0.76 -9.47
N PRO A 165 6.53 1.69 -8.84
CA PRO A 165 7.02 3.05 -8.61
C PRO A 165 8.35 3.04 -7.84
N SER A 166 9.29 3.90 -8.25
CA SER A 166 10.62 4.05 -7.63
C SER A 166 10.74 5.29 -6.74
#